data_AF-A0A0D3H0X1-F1
#
_entry.id   AF-A0A0D3H0X1-F1
#
_cell.length_a   1.000
_cell.length_b   1.000
_cell.length_c   1.000
_cell.angle_alpha   90.00
_cell.angle_beta   90.00
_cell.angle_gamma   90.00
#
_symmetry.space_group_name_H-M   'P 1'
#
loop_
_entity.id
_entity.type
_entity.pdbx_description
1 polymer ?
#
loop_
_entity_poly.entity_id
_entity_poly.type
_entity_poly.pdbx_seq_one_letter_code
_entity_poly.pdbx_strand_id
1 'polypeptide(L)'
;MAHSLVDVYGMLGDMRHLRMRPATEAEIRRFHLPEYVDLIRDLTPKSYANDVVLRQKGEDDHGIGLLGGDNYCPTFDRLWKYCRGYAGGSLAAARALIDGASGARRRRIVMFPFPFCSHIAPMLQLAELLRDRGLAVNVVHTTSPDY
;
A
#
# COMPACT_ATOMS: atom_id res chain seq x y z
N MET A 1 -16.02 -4.26 7.21
CA MET A 1 -17.04 -3.20 7.05
C MET A 1 -17.36 -2.92 5.58
N ALA A 2 -16.42 -2.41 4.77
CA ALA A 2 -16.69 -2.12 3.35
C ALA A 2 -17.20 -3.34 2.55
N HIS A 3 -16.59 -4.52 2.73
CA HIS A 3 -17.04 -5.76 2.06
C HIS A 3 -18.50 -6.10 2.36
N SER A 4 -18.93 -6.00 3.62
CA SER A 4 -20.31 -6.28 4.02
C SER A 4 -21.32 -5.29 3.44
N LEU A 5 -20.93 -4.01 3.27
CA LEU A 5 -21.79 -3.04 2.60
C LEU A 5 -21.95 -3.41 1.12
N VAL A 6 -20.85 -3.67 0.42
CA VAL A 6 -20.87 -4.10 -0.99
C VAL A 6 -21.76 -5.32 -1.20
N ASP A 7 -21.71 -6.27 -0.25
CA ASP A 7 -22.56 -7.45 -0.24
C ASP A 7 -24.05 -7.13 0.00
N VAL A 8 -24.36 -6.33 1.03
CA VAL A 8 -25.75 -5.90 1.33
C VAL A 8 -26.38 -5.11 0.17
N TYR A 9 -25.59 -4.31 -0.55
CA TYR A 9 -26.04 -3.61 -1.75
C TYR A 9 -26.14 -4.50 -3.00
N GLY A 10 -25.89 -5.81 -2.88
CA GLY A 10 -25.99 -6.78 -3.98
C GLY A 10 -24.90 -6.65 -5.04
N MET A 11 -23.93 -5.76 -4.86
CA MET A 11 -22.89 -5.48 -5.85
C MET A 11 -21.85 -6.60 -5.93
N LEU A 12 -21.74 -7.44 -4.89
CA LEU A 12 -20.72 -8.48 -4.82
C LEU A 12 -20.86 -9.50 -5.97
N GLY A 13 -22.09 -9.82 -6.39
CA GLY A 13 -22.37 -10.74 -7.50
C GLY A 13 -21.91 -10.24 -8.87
N ASP A 14 -21.84 -8.92 -9.05
CA ASP A 14 -21.38 -8.28 -10.30
C ASP A 14 -19.87 -8.05 -10.33
N MET A 15 -19.19 -8.27 -9.20
CA MET A 15 -17.76 -8.05 -9.05
C MET A 15 -16.98 -9.35 -9.24
N ARG A 16 -15.88 -9.28 -9.99
CA ARG A 16 -14.97 -10.42 -10.07
C ARG A 16 -14.12 -10.53 -8.81
N HIS A 17 -14.19 -11.67 -8.14
CA HIS A 17 -13.31 -12.00 -7.03
C HIS A 17 -11.90 -12.31 -7.51
N LEU A 18 -10.93 -11.47 -7.14
CA LEU A 18 -9.52 -11.71 -7.43
C LEU A 18 -8.89 -12.56 -6.32
N ARG A 19 -8.24 -13.67 -6.68
CA ARG A 19 -7.43 -14.44 -5.74
C ARG A 19 -6.14 -13.69 -5.48
N MET A 20 -6.03 -13.06 -4.32
CA MET A 20 -4.81 -12.37 -3.90
C MET A 20 -3.85 -13.32 -3.19
N ARG A 21 -2.54 -13.09 -3.39
CA ARG A 21 -1.49 -13.59 -2.50
C ARG A 21 -0.78 -12.41 -1.86
N PRO A 22 -0.22 -12.55 -0.65
CA PRO A 22 0.67 -11.54 -0.11
C PRO A 22 1.82 -11.25 -1.09
N ALA A 23 2.21 -9.98 -1.22
CA ALA A 23 3.39 -9.59 -1.97
C ALA A 23 4.63 -10.29 -1.39
N THR A 24 5.58 -10.67 -2.24
CA THR A 24 6.89 -11.14 -1.77
C THR A 24 7.73 -9.94 -1.36
N GLU A 25 8.73 -10.19 -0.51
CA GLU A 25 9.67 -9.13 -0.13
C GLU A 25 10.41 -8.57 -1.34
N ALA A 26 10.83 -9.45 -2.26
CA ALA A 26 11.44 -9.05 -3.53
C ALA A 26 10.54 -8.12 -4.35
N GLU A 27 9.22 -8.35 -4.39
CA GLU A 27 8.28 -7.46 -5.09
C GLU A 27 8.20 -6.08 -4.44
N ILE A 28 8.25 -6.01 -3.10
CA ILE A 28 8.20 -4.74 -2.36
C ILE A 28 9.50 -3.96 -2.52
N ARG A 29 10.65 -4.65 -2.46
CA ARG A 29 12.01 -4.09 -2.66
C ARG A 29 12.25 -3.56 -4.09
N ARG A 30 11.41 -3.89 -5.08
CA ARG A 30 11.50 -3.27 -6.41
C ARG A 30 11.16 -1.77 -6.40
N PHE A 31 10.46 -1.31 -5.37
CA PHE A 31 9.94 0.05 -5.27
C PHE A 31 10.40 0.78 -4.01
N HIS A 32 11.04 0.06 -3.08
CA HIS A 32 11.49 0.62 -1.81
C HIS A 32 12.94 0.22 -1.55
N LEU A 33 13.66 1.09 -0.84
CA LEU A 33 15.01 0.82 -0.39
C LEU A 33 15.05 -0.46 0.47
N PRO A 34 16.05 -1.34 0.28
CA PRO A 34 16.25 -2.53 1.11
C PRO A 34 16.16 -2.25 2.61
N GLU A 35 16.81 -1.18 3.06
CA GLU A 35 16.95 -0.78 4.46
C GLU A 35 15.59 -0.41 5.05
N TYR A 36 14.73 0.24 4.27
CA TYR A 36 13.36 0.56 4.67
C TYR A 36 12.49 -0.69 4.79
N VAL A 37 12.64 -1.65 3.89
CA VAL A 37 11.91 -2.92 3.95
C VAL A 37 12.33 -3.74 5.17
N ASP A 38 13.64 -3.76 5.46
CA ASP A 38 14.18 -4.41 6.66
C ASP A 38 13.65 -3.74 7.94
N LEU A 39 13.64 -2.40 7.98
CA LEU A 39 13.06 -1.64 9.08
C LEU A 39 11.60 -2.01 9.32
N ILE A 40 10.73 -1.94 8.32
CA ILE A 40 9.29 -2.25 8.49
C ILE A 40 9.04 -3.72 8.86
N ARG A 41 9.90 -4.62 8.38
CA ARG A 41 9.82 -6.04 8.75
C ARG A 41 10.07 -6.25 10.24
N ASP A 42 11.08 -5.55 10.76
CA ASP A 42 11.61 -5.79 12.10
C ASP A 42 10.97 -4.85 13.14
N LEU A 43 10.29 -3.79 12.70
CA LEU A 43 9.55 -2.86 13.55
C LEU A 43 8.25 -3.51 14.05
N THR A 44 8.20 -3.74 15.35
CA THR A 44 7.08 -4.28 16.11
C THR A 44 6.93 -3.47 17.39
N PRO A 45 5.79 -3.52 18.09
CA PRO A 45 5.66 -2.85 19.38
C PRO A 45 6.75 -3.26 20.39
N LYS A 46 7.20 -4.52 20.34
CA LYS A 46 8.27 -5.03 21.22
C LYS A 46 9.65 -4.50 20.83
N SER A 47 9.99 -4.51 19.54
CA SER A 47 11.28 -4.00 19.10
C SER A 47 11.35 -2.48 19.23
N TYR A 48 10.25 -1.78 18.98
CA TYR A 48 10.14 -0.34 19.23
C TYR A 48 10.42 0.04 20.70
N ALA A 49 9.95 -0.77 21.66
CA ALA A 49 10.20 -0.52 23.08
C ALA A 49 11.63 -0.84 23.53
N ASN A 50 12.30 -1.78 22.86
CA ASN A 50 13.57 -2.36 23.33
C ASN A 50 14.79 -1.98 22.49
N ASP A 51 14.60 -1.52 21.25
CA ASP A 51 15.66 -1.16 20.32
C ASP A 51 15.58 0.34 19.98
N VAL A 52 16.41 1.12 20.68
CA VAL A 52 16.46 2.57 20.53
C VAL A 52 16.89 2.98 19.12
N VAL A 53 17.80 2.23 18.49
CA VAL A 53 18.31 2.57 17.14
C VAL A 53 17.24 2.32 16.10
N LEU A 54 16.55 1.18 16.18
CA LEU A 54 15.43 0.85 15.29
C LEU A 54 14.28 1.85 15.45
N ARG A 55 13.96 2.24 16.70
CA ARG A 55 12.95 3.25 16.99
C ARG A 55 13.31 4.60 16.38
N GLN A 56 14.52 5.09 16.62
CA GLN A 56 15.01 6.36 16.12
C GLN A 56 14.92 6.43 14.59
N LYS A 57 15.35 5.36 13.90
CA LYS A 57 15.21 5.26 12.42
C LYS A 57 13.75 5.26 11.96
N GLY A 58 12.87 4.60 12.71
CA GLY A 58 11.42 4.61 12.44
C GLY A 58 10.84 6.02 12.51
N GLU A 59 11.13 6.72 13.61
CA GLU A 59 10.61 8.05 13.90
C GLU A 59 11.22 9.13 12.98
N ASP A 60 12.55 9.25 12.97
CA ASP A 60 13.27 10.36 12.32
C ASP A 60 13.20 10.28 10.79
N ASP A 61 13.43 9.09 10.22
CA ASP A 61 13.57 8.94 8.77
C ASP A 61 12.20 8.74 8.08
N HIS A 62 11.21 8.23 8.81
CA HIS A 62 9.98 7.71 8.21
C HIS A 62 8.69 8.07 8.95
N GLY A 63 8.73 8.76 10.09
CA GLY A 63 7.54 9.14 10.86
C GLY A 63 6.74 7.94 11.38
N ILE A 64 7.40 6.80 11.58
CA ILE A 64 6.80 5.57 12.09
C ILE A 64 7.00 5.47 13.59
N GLY A 65 5.91 5.64 14.35
CA GLY A 65 5.91 5.72 15.81
C GLY A 65 4.90 4.80 16.49
N LEU A 66 4.66 4.94 17.79
CA LEU A 66 3.57 4.22 18.46
C LEU A 66 2.18 4.81 18.12
N LEU A 67 1.15 3.97 18.20
CA LEU A 67 -0.26 4.40 18.21
C LEU A 67 -0.49 5.43 19.33
N GLY A 68 -0.93 6.63 18.97
CA GLY A 68 -1.24 7.71 19.91
C GLY A 68 -0.09 8.69 20.19
N GLY A 69 1.04 8.59 19.47
CA GLY A 69 2.06 9.63 19.42
C GLY A 69 1.77 10.74 18.41
N ASP A 70 2.72 11.67 18.25
CA ASP A 70 2.76 12.69 17.19
C ASP A 70 3.07 12.13 15.79
N ASN A 71 3.39 10.84 15.72
CA ASN A 71 3.72 10.14 14.50
C ASN A 71 2.48 9.81 13.66
N TYR A 72 2.59 10.06 12.36
CA TYR A 72 1.51 9.80 11.41
C TYR A 72 1.35 8.30 11.12
N CYS A 73 2.43 7.50 11.18
CA CYS A 73 2.41 6.08 10.88
C CYS A 73 2.58 5.22 12.15
N PRO A 74 1.52 4.67 12.74
CA PRO A 74 1.69 3.79 13.90
C PRO A 74 2.32 2.44 13.55
N THR A 75 3.28 1.99 14.34
CA THR A 75 3.71 0.60 14.44
C THR A 75 2.72 -0.21 15.25
N PHE A 76 2.47 -1.44 14.82
CA PHE A 76 1.53 -2.36 15.46
C PHE A 76 1.94 -3.81 15.21
N ASP A 77 1.33 -4.74 15.96
CA ASP A 77 1.61 -6.16 15.78
C ASP A 77 1.30 -6.60 14.33
N ARG A 78 2.27 -7.26 13.69
CA ARG A 78 2.17 -7.76 12.30
C ARG A 78 2.06 -6.65 11.24
N LEU A 79 2.62 -5.46 11.48
CA LEU A 79 2.77 -4.39 10.47
C LEU A 79 3.25 -4.94 9.11
N TRP A 80 4.32 -5.73 9.11
CA TRP A 80 4.83 -6.34 7.88
C TRP A 80 3.84 -7.24 7.15
N LYS A 81 3.08 -8.06 7.89
CA LYS A 81 2.04 -8.92 7.31
C LYS A 81 0.95 -8.08 6.66
N TYR A 82 0.56 -6.97 7.28
CA TYR A 82 -0.40 -6.02 6.75
C TYR A 82 0.10 -5.41 5.44
N CYS A 83 1.33 -4.86 5.42
CA CYS A 83 1.94 -4.27 4.22
C CYS A 83 1.99 -5.27 3.05
N ARG A 84 2.39 -6.53 3.31
CA ARG A 84 2.41 -7.58 2.30
C ARG A 84 1.02 -7.93 1.76
N GLY A 85 0.01 -7.99 2.62
CA GLY A 85 -1.37 -8.26 2.21
C GLY A 85 -1.92 -7.13 1.33
N TYR A 86 -1.72 -5.89 1.77
CA TYR A 86 -2.17 -4.70 1.06
C TYR A 86 -1.51 -4.56 -0.33
N ALA A 87 -0.18 -4.63 -0.39
CA ALA A 87 0.56 -4.59 -1.65
C ALA A 87 0.20 -5.77 -2.58
N GLY A 88 -0.04 -6.95 -2.00
CA GLY A 88 -0.47 -8.13 -2.74
C GLY A 88 -1.80 -7.94 -3.48
N GLY A 89 -2.77 -7.26 -2.85
CA GLY A 89 -4.05 -6.90 -3.47
C GLY A 89 -3.86 -5.99 -4.69
N SER A 90 -3.06 -4.92 -4.54
CA SER A 90 -2.75 -3.99 -5.63
C SER A 90 -2.02 -4.68 -6.80
N LEU A 91 -1.07 -5.56 -6.51
CA LEU A 91 -0.37 -6.34 -7.54
C LEU A 91 -1.29 -7.33 -8.24
N ALA A 92 -2.22 -7.97 -7.52
CA ALA A 92 -3.21 -8.86 -8.11
C ALA A 92 -4.15 -8.09 -9.06
N ALA A 93 -4.61 -6.90 -8.66
CA ALA A 93 -5.41 -6.03 -9.51
C ALA A 93 -4.64 -5.59 -10.77
N ALA A 94 -3.38 -5.16 -10.62
CA ALA A 94 -2.53 -4.77 -11.74
C ALA A 94 -2.33 -5.90 -12.76
N ARG A 95 -2.08 -7.13 -12.29
CA ARG A 95 -2.00 -8.33 -13.15
C ARG A 95 -3.30 -8.58 -13.90
N ALA A 96 -4.43 -8.56 -13.20
CA ALA A 96 -5.74 -8.77 -13.81
C ALA A 96 -6.10 -7.73 -14.89
N LEU A 97 -5.59 -6.50 -14.75
CA LEU A 97 -5.73 -5.44 -15.75
C LEU A 97 -4.84 -5.67 -16.98
N ILE A 98 -3.58 -6.07 -16.77
CA ILE A 98 -2.61 -6.36 -17.84
C ILE A 98 -3.08 -7.55 -18.67
N ASP A 99 -3.54 -8.62 -18.00
CA ASP A 99 -3.97 -9.87 -18.64
C ASP A 99 -5.29 -9.73 -19.41
N GLY A 100 -5.85 -8.52 -19.53
CA GLY A 100 -7.10 -8.23 -20.23
C GLY A 100 -8.33 -8.82 -19.56
N ALA A 101 -8.16 -9.38 -18.36
CA ALA A 101 -9.20 -10.08 -17.65
C ALA A 101 -10.30 -9.12 -17.14
N SER A 102 -10.04 -7.81 -17.13
CA SER A 102 -11.05 -6.74 -16.99
C SER A 102 -11.50 -6.27 -18.38
N GLY A 103 -12.63 -6.73 -18.88
CA GLY A 103 -13.11 -6.53 -20.27
C GLY A 103 -13.49 -5.10 -20.70
N ALA A 104 -12.98 -4.04 -20.05
CA ALA A 104 -13.33 -2.67 -20.39
C ALA A 104 -12.39 -2.07 -21.46
N ARG A 105 -12.99 -1.51 -22.52
CA ARG A 105 -12.35 -0.87 -23.70
C ARG A 105 -11.45 0.33 -23.37
N ARG A 106 -11.35 0.75 -22.10
CA ARG A 106 -10.36 1.69 -21.55
C ARG A 106 -9.96 1.22 -20.15
N ARG A 107 -8.76 0.66 -20.04
CA ARG A 107 -8.18 0.21 -18.76
C ARG A 107 -7.78 1.43 -17.94
N ARG A 108 -8.52 1.69 -16.86
CA ARG A 108 -8.28 2.83 -15.96
C ARG A 108 -7.85 2.30 -14.59
N ILE A 109 -6.74 2.82 -14.08
CA ILE A 109 -6.29 2.60 -12.71
C ILE A 109 -6.55 3.89 -11.94
N VAL A 110 -7.25 3.77 -10.82
CA VAL A 110 -7.36 4.85 -9.84
C VAL A 110 -6.38 4.55 -8.72
N MET A 111 -5.42 5.45 -8.53
CA MET A 111 -4.40 5.34 -7.52
C MET A 111 -4.70 6.33 -6.40
N PHE A 112 -4.88 5.83 -5.18
CA PHE A 112 -5.04 6.63 -3.96
C PHE A 112 -3.73 6.61 -3.17
N PRO A 113 -2.85 7.60 -3.34
CA PRO A 113 -1.74 7.78 -2.41
C PRO A 113 -2.32 8.10 -1.04
N PHE A 114 -2.28 7.12 -0.13
CA PHE A 114 -2.62 7.35 1.27
C PHE A 114 -1.56 8.30 1.88
N PRO A 115 -1.91 9.26 2.73
CA PRO A 115 -1.01 10.34 3.18
C PRO A 115 0.00 9.87 4.24
N PHE A 116 0.78 8.85 3.90
CA PHE A 116 1.98 8.47 4.62
C PHE A 116 3.18 8.84 3.76
N CYS A 117 4.05 9.71 4.30
CA CYS A 117 5.13 10.39 3.58
C CYS A 117 6.05 9.43 2.78
N SER A 118 6.21 8.18 3.24
CA SER A 118 7.08 7.18 2.62
C SER A 118 6.55 6.54 1.32
N HIS A 119 5.26 6.69 0.99
CA HIS A 119 4.65 5.91 -0.10
C HIS A 119 4.31 6.71 -1.36
N ILE A 120 4.38 8.04 -1.36
CA ILE A 120 3.98 8.85 -2.53
C ILE A 120 4.93 8.63 -3.71
N ALA A 121 6.26 8.71 -3.50
CA ALA A 121 7.24 8.56 -4.58
C ALA A 121 7.21 7.16 -5.24
N PRO A 122 7.20 6.04 -4.48
CA PRO A 122 7.02 4.70 -5.05
C PRO A 122 5.70 4.54 -5.83
N MET A 123 4.64 5.20 -5.36
CA MET A 123 3.34 5.18 -6.03
C MET A 123 3.37 5.94 -7.37
N LEU A 124 4.06 7.07 -7.45
CA LEU A 124 4.24 7.77 -8.74
C LEU A 124 5.10 6.97 -9.73
N GLN A 125 6.17 6.31 -9.28
CA GLN A 125 6.98 5.43 -10.13
C GLN A 125 6.17 4.24 -10.67
N LEU A 126 5.33 3.65 -9.82
CA LEU A 126 4.41 2.59 -10.26
C LEU A 126 3.40 3.13 -11.28
N ALA A 127 2.87 4.35 -11.09
CA ALA A 127 1.98 4.99 -12.06
C ALA A 127 2.64 5.15 -13.43
N GLU A 128 3.91 5.56 -13.48
CA GLU A 128 4.67 5.65 -14.74
C GLU A 128 4.81 4.30 -15.44
N LEU A 129 5.22 3.26 -14.72
CA LEU A 129 5.35 1.91 -15.27
C LEU A 129 4.03 1.32 -15.79
N LEU A 130 2.90 1.79 -15.26
CA LEU A 130 1.57 1.40 -15.71
C LEU A 130 1.16 2.20 -16.97
N ARG A 131 1.50 3.49 -17.05
CA ARG A 131 1.29 4.30 -18.26
C ARG A 131 2.08 3.78 -19.44
N ASP A 132 3.33 3.38 -19.24
CA ASP A 132 4.18 2.79 -20.30
C ASP A 132 3.59 1.50 -20.89
N ARG A 133 2.73 0.81 -20.13
CA ARG A 133 1.99 -0.38 -20.57
C ARG A 133 0.64 -0.06 -21.21
N GLY A 134 0.38 1.21 -21.53
CA GLY A 134 -0.86 1.67 -22.18
C GLY A 134 -2.07 1.76 -21.24
N LEU A 135 -1.85 1.84 -19.92
CA LEU A 135 -2.91 1.99 -18.93
C LEU A 135 -3.13 3.47 -18.62
N ALA A 136 -4.39 3.92 -18.58
CA ALA A 136 -4.70 5.26 -18.13
C ALA A 136 -4.68 5.29 -16.60
N VAL A 137 -3.78 6.08 -16.00
CA VAL A 137 -3.65 6.20 -14.54
C VAL A 137 -4.21 7.56 -14.09
N ASN A 138 -5.21 7.53 -13.22
CA ASN A 138 -5.71 8.72 -12.52
C ASN A 138 -5.20 8.66 -11.08
N VAL A 139 -4.38 9.63 -10.70
CA VAL A 139 -3.95 9.81 -9.31
C VAL A 139 -4.96 10.72 -8.64
N VAL A 140 -5.66 10.20 -7.62
CA VAL A 140 -6.62 10.99 -6.85
C VAL A 140 -5.93 11.43 -5.57
N HIS A 141 -5.55 12.70 -5.53
CA HIS A 141 -5.04 13.33 -4.32
C HIS A 141 -6.17 14.06 -3.62
N THR A 142 -6.44 13.71 -2.36
CA THR A 142 -7.33 14.50 -1.51
C THR A 142 -6.52 15.67 -0.98
N THR A 143 -6.70 16.86 -1.53
CA THR A 143 -6.24 18.08 -0.88
C THR A 143 -7.07 18.23 0.39
N SER A 144 -6.47 18.05 1.57
CA SER A 144 -7.08 18.59 2.78
C SER A 144 -6.85 20.10 2.72
N PRO A 145 -7.91 20.94 2.70
CA PRO A 145 -7.74 22.29 3.17
C PRO A 145 -7.39 22.15 4.67
N ASP A 146 -6.39 22.91 5.11
CA ASP A 146 -6.04 23.11 6.52
C ASP A 146 -5.22 21.97 7.19
N TYR A 147 -3.91 22.02 6.95
CA TYR A 147 -2.86 21.91 7.97
C TYR A 147 -1.85 23.04 7.75
#